data_AF-A0A1B6C192-F1
#
_entry.id   AF-A0A1B6C192-F1
#
_cell.length_a   1.000
_cell.length_b   1.000
_cell.length_c   1.000
_cell.angle_alpha   90.00
_cell.angle_beta   90.00
_cell.angle_gamma   90.00
#
_symmetry.space_group_name_H-M   'P 1'
#
loop_
_entity.id
_entity.type
_entity.pdbx_description
1 polymer ?
#
loop_
_entity_poly.entity_id
_entity_poly.type
_entity_poly.pdbx_seq_one_letter_code
_entity_poly.pdbx_strand_id
1 'polypeptide(L)'
;MKNNIIKTFVITFLIIKCSASISQEIFLLDNTLVYQIANTDATLVDINHLIGNLISYKVHLSKLVSQYIIDKSDIEQSMHQILELKVPSFLRYGFNLNKLKTAYQLTDQQVQDIEIEIGRIWMNWDQFNKLINSSKKVTKNSLPFFLIDIAGTNLAKIFDNGTHDHVHDMLIEFSTYYYFLGKIIKMVIKGDEDCISMAKPLYEGEKPEFLKKFVHTNSLRYTLHLTYTESKSVQRWIKRISARWFTFLNMYQKKLGIADVPNLGNLNMLKESDNKIATRIKENTKYQFDDFIQDLKMFLEYLCLILRRNYKHRQEVLTEARKFYEDQSPLFLREISDPDSFKLLLNINNLQLFTVRHFLNQIYNKWPFLVGTKEEHTFRPSVTTLPQVV
;
A
#
# COMPACT_ATOMS: atom_id res chain seq x y z
N MET A 1 -12.04 -58.15 9.51
CA MET A 1 -11.53 -57.51 8.27
C MET A 1 -11.52 -55.97 8.30
N LYS A 2 -12.52 -55.27 8.88
CA LYS A 2 -12.54 -53.79 8.95
C LYS A 2 -11.37 -53.13 9.72
N ASN A 3 -10.86 -53.75 10.78
CA ASN A 3 -9.74 -53.20 11.58
C ASN A 3 -8.37 -53.25 10.90
N ASN A 4 -8.16 -54.19 9.96
CA ASN A 4 -6.90 -54.25 9.23
C ASN A 4 -6.85 -53.19 8.11
N ILE A 5 -7.98 -52.88 7.47
CA ILE A 5 -8.05 -51.82 6.46
C ILE A 5 -7.75 -50.45 7.07
N ILE A 6 -8.29 -50.15 8.27
CA ILE A 6 -8.02 -48.88 8.96
C ILE A 6 -6.56 -48.79 9.40
N LYS A 7 -5.98 -49.87 9.95
CA LYS A 7 -4.56 -49.88 10.34
C LYS A 7 -3.63 -49.78 9.12
N THR A 8 -3.91 -50.49 8.04
CA THR A 8 -3.15 -50.38 6.79
C THR A 8 -3.30 -48.97 6.20
N PHE A 9 -4.49 -48.38 6.18
CA PHE A 9 -4.69 -47.01 5.70
C PHE A 9 -3.95 -45.97 6.55
N VAL A 10 -4.01 -46.10 7.88
CA VAL A 10 -3.29 -45.21 8.81
C VAL A 10 -1.78 -45.38 8.69
N ILE A 11 -1.27 -46.61 8.52
CA ILE A 11 0.16 -46.90 8.34
C ILE A 11 0.65 -46.43 6.97
N THR A 12 -0.12 -46.63 5.88
CA THR A 12 0.22 -46.11 4.55
C THR A 12 0.16 -44.58 4.51
N PHE A 13 -0.81 -43.96 5.19
CA PHE A 13 -0.90 -42.50 5.32
C PHE A 13 0.24 -41.90 6.18
N LEU A 14 0.65 -42.59 7.26
CA LEU A 14 1.83 -42.22 8.06
C LEU A 14 3.14 -42.41 7.29
N ILE A 15 3.29 -43.48 6.51
CA ILE A 15 4.49 -43.75 5.70
C ILE A 15 4.60 -42.78 4.52
N ILE A 16 3.47 -42.40 3.89
CA ILE A 16 3.43 -41.35 2.87
C ILE A 16 3.77 -39.98 3.50
N LYS A 17 3.26 -39.65 4.69
CA LYS A 17 3.67 -38.42 5.42
C LYS A 17 5.14 -38.42 5.84
N CYS A 18 5.78 -39.58 5.97
CA CYS A 18 7.19 -39.69 6.34
C CYS A 18 8.15 -39.76 5.13
N SER A 19 7.65 -39.83 3.89
CA SER A 19 8.48 -40.00 2.69
C SER A 19 8.00 -39.27 1.43
N ALA A 20 6.86 -38.57 1.46
CA ALA A 20 6.37 -37.82 0.32
C ALA A 20 7.27 -36.62 0.03
N SER A 21 7.62 -36.46 -1.24
CA SER A 21 8.22 -35.22 -1.73
C SER A 21 7.23 -34.07 -1.49
N ILE A 22 7.74 -32.88 -1.16
CA ILE A 22 6.90 -31.70 -0.87
C ILE A 22 5.97 -31.37 -2.05
N SER A 23 6.35 -31.72 -3.28
CA SER A 23 5.48 -31.62 -4.45
C SER A 23 4.25 -32.52 -4.34
N GLN A 24 4.40 -33.79 -3.97
CA GLN A 24 3.29 -34.71 -3.75
C GLN A 24 2.34 -34.22 -2.65
N GLU A 25 2.87 -33.64 -1.57
CA GLU A 25 2.05 -33.04 -0.51
C GLU A 25 1.24 -31.85 -1.03
N ILE A 26 1.84 -30.98 -1.85
CA ILE A 26 1.16 -29.85 -2.48
C ILE A 26 0.06 -30.32 -3.43
N PHE A 27 0.32 -31.32 -4.28
CA PHE A 27 -0.71 -31.90 -5.17
C PHE A 27 -1.86 -32.55 -4.40
N LEU A 28 -1.56 -33.29 -3.34
CA LEU A 28 -2.59 -33.92 -2.50
C LEU A 28 -3.45 -32.85 -1.82
N LEU A 29 -2.84 -31.79 -1.30
CA LEU A 29 -3.55 -30.67 -0.71
C LEU A 29 -4.37 -29.90 -1.75
N ASP A 30 -3.85 -29.67 -2.96
CA ASP A 30 -4.55 -29.03 -4.07
C ASP A 30 -5.84 -29.79 -4.40
N ASN A 31 -5.74 -31.11 -4.60
CA ASN A 31 -6.88 -31.98 -4.89
C ASN A 31 -7.87 -32.06 -3.72
N THR A 32 -7.38 -32.10 -2.48
CA THR A 32 -8.21 -32.11 -1.27
C THR A 32 -9.00 -30.81 -1.15
N LEU A 33 -8.37 -29.67 -1.38
CA LEU A 33 -9.01 -28.35 -1.36
C LEU A 33 -10.05 -28.24 -2.48
N VAL A 34 -9.74 -28.68 -3.71
CA VAL A 34 -10.73 -28.74 -4.80
C VAL A 34 -11.95 -29.56 -4.38
N TYR A 35 -11.74 -30.75 -3.81
CA TYR A 35 -12.82 -31.61 -3.35
C TYR A 35 -13.67 -30.94 -2.26
N GLN A 36 -13.04 -30.32 -1.26
CA GLN A 36 -13.74 -29.63 -0.17
C GLN A 36 -14.54 -28.41 -0.65
N ILE A 37 -14.00 -27.64 -1.60
CA ILE A 37 -14.68 -26.46 -2.16
C ILE A 37 -15.83 -26.88 -3.10
N ALA A 38 -15.67 -27.98 -3.82
CA ALA A 38 -16.72 -28.52 -4.69
C ALA A 38 -17.86 -29.17 -3.91
N ASN A 39 -17.54 -29.86 -2.81
CA ASN A 39 -18.49 -30.64 -2.00
C ASN A 39 -18.71 -29.97 -0.64
N THR A 40 -19.65 -29.02 -0.62
CA THR A 40 -19.93 -28.17 0.53
C THR A 40 -20.99 -28.75 1.48
N ASP A 41 -21.18 -30.06 1.48
CA ASP A 41 -22.12 -30.72 2.39
C ASP A 41 -21.54 -30.68 3.82
N ALA A 42 -22.20 -29.93 4.71
CA ALA A 42 -21.72 -29.64 6.07
C ALA A 42 -21.54 -30.90 6.95
N THR A 43 -22.09 -32.04 6.52
CA THR A 43 -21.95 -33.33 7.20
C THR A 43 -20.62 -34.05 6.88
N LEU A 44 -19.92 -33.66 5.82
CA LEU A 44 -18.73 -34.35 5.30
C LEU A 44 -17.42 -33.56 5.44
N VAL A 45 -17.47 -32.23 5.65
CA VAL A 45 -16.29 -31.37 5.68
C VAL A 45 -16.35 -30.40 6.86
N ASP A 46 -15.36 -30.49 7.76
CA ASP A 46 -15.17 -29.52 8.85
C ASP A 46 -14.47 -28.25 8.33
N ILE A 47 -15.01 -27.08 8.66
CA ILE A 47 -14.40 -25.79 8.32
C ILE A 47 -12.99 -25.64 8.87
N ASN A 48 -12.71 -26.19 10.05
CA ASN A 48 -11.38 -26.17 10.64
C ASN A 48 -10.39 -26.99 9.81
N HIS A 49 -10.87 -28.07 9.19
CA HIS A 49 -10.07 -28.87 8.25
C HIS A 49 -9.80 -28.10 6.95
N LEU A 50 -10.78 -27.36 6.40
CA LEU A 50 -10.57 -26.50 5.23
C LEU A 50 -9.49 -25.43 5.52
N ILE A 51 -9.61 -24.72 6.64
CA ILE A 51 -8.64 -23.71 7.07
C ILE A 51 -7.26 -24.36 7.31
N GLY A 52 -7.22 -25.50 7.99
CA GLY A 52 -6.00 -26.26 8.23
C GLY A 52 -5.29 -26.69 6.94
N ASN A 53 -6.04 -27.09 5.92
CA ASN A 53 -5.51 -27.45 4.60
C ASN A 53 -4.97 -26.23 3.85
N LEU A 54 -5.66 -25.09 3.88
CA LEU A 54 -5.17 -23.83 3.29
C LEU A 54 -3.85 -23.38 3.95
N ILE A 55 -3.78 -23.42 5.28
CA ILE A 55 -2.57 -23.08 6.03
C ILE A 55 -1.42 -24.04 5.66
N SER A 56 -1.72 -25.34 5.59
CA SER A 56 -0.72 -26.35 5.22
C SER A 56 -0.20 -26.10 3.81
N TYR A 57 -1.09 -25.87 2.83
CA TYR A 57 -0.71 -25.58 1.45
C TYR A 57 0.28 -24.41 1.37
N LYS A 58 -0.06 -23.29 2.04
CA LYS A 58 0.82 -22.12 2.14
C LYS A 58 2.20 -22.46 2.72
N VAL A 59 2.25 -23.27 3.78
CA VAL A 59 3.50 -23.68 4.46
C VAL A 59 4.35 -24.55 3.55
N HIS A 60 3.77 -25.55 2.88
CA HIS A 60 4.51 -26.43 1.96
C HIS A 60 5.06 -25.63 0.78
N LEU A 61 4.28 -24.72 0.20
CA LEU A 61 4.75 -23.84 -0.89
C LEU A 61 5.92 -22.94 -0.44
N SER A 62 5.83 -22.37 0.76
CA SER A 62 6.92 -21.58 1.34
C SER A 62 8.19 -22.40 1.62
N LYS A 63 8.03 -23.66 2.07
CA LYS A 63 9.14 -24.57 2.34
C LYS A 63 9.86 -24.93 1.04
N LEU A 64 9.09 -25.19 -0.01
CA LEU A 64 9.60 -25.51 -1.33
C LEU A 64 10.43 -24.34 -1.92
N VAL A 65 9.91 -23.11 -1.83
CA VAL A 65 10.67 -21.90 -2.21
C VAL A 65 11.96 -21.75 -1.40
N SER A 66 11.92 -22.06 -0.11
CA SER A 66 13.11 -21.97 0.74
C SER A 66 14.17 -23.01 0.37
N GLN A 67 13.74 -24.23 0.00
CA GLN A 67 14.64 -25.28 -0.48
C GLN A 67 15.25 -24.92 -1.82
N TYR A 68 14.49 -24.32 -2.76
CA TYR A 68 15.01 -23.87 -4.05
C TYR A 68 16.20 -22.92 -3.90
N ILE A 69 16.12 -22.05 -2.90
CA ILE A 69 17.15 -21.05 -2.59
C ILE A 69 18.41 -21.69 -2.00
N ILE A 70 18.27 -22.83 -1.32
CA ILE A 70 19.37 -23.54 -0.65
C ILE A 70 20.05 -24.48 -1.63
N ASP A 71 19.27 -25.35 -2.28
CA ASP A 71 19.75 -26.33 -3.25
C ASP A 71 18.75 -26.46 -4.41
N LYS A 72 19.13 -25.88 -5.55
CA LYS A 72 18.29 -25.85 -6.74
C LYS A 72 18.16 -27.25 -7.36
N SER A 73 19.27 -27.99 -7.45
CA SER A 73 19.36 -29.29 -8.15
C SER A 73 18.41 -30.34 -7.58
N ASP A 74 18.28 -30.39 -6.26
CA ASP A 74 17.52 -31.42 -5.57
C ASP A 74 16.00 -31.28 -5.73
N ILE A 75 15.50 -30.08 -6.04
CA ILE A 75 14.06 -29.82 -6.07
C ILE A 75 13.54 -29.29 -7.41
N GLU A 76 14.40 -29.01 -8.38
CA GLU A 76 14.03 -28.43 -9.69
C GLU A 76 12.94 -29.25 -10.40
N GLN A 77 13.04 -30.59 -10.37
CA GLN A 77 12.01 -31.47 -10.93
C GLN A 77 10.66 -31.34 -10.20
N SER A 78 10.70 -31.26 -8.86
CA SER A 78 9.49 -31.09 -8.04
C SER A 78 8.83 -29.72 -8.27
N MET A 79 9.63 -28.68 -8.50
CA MET A 79 9.19 -27.34 -8.86
C MET A 79 8.51 -27.32 -10.23
N HIS A 80 9.11 -27.94 -11.24
CA HIS A 80 8.54 -28.02 -12.59
C HIS A 80 7.21 -28.75 -12.62
N GLN A 81 7.08 -29.85 -11.88
CA GLN A 81 5.79 -30.55 -11.76
C GLN A 81 4.70 -29.64 -11.20
N ILE A 82 4.98 -28.88 -10.13
CA ILE A 82 4.00 -27.96 -9.57
C ILE A 82 3.66 -26.82 -10.56
N LEU A 83 4.62 -26.35 -11.35
CA LEU A 83 4.37 -25.34 -12.39
C LEU A 83 3.40 -25.82 -13.48
N GLU A 84 3.27 -27.12 -13.72
CA GLU A 84 2.29 -27.66 -14.69
C GLU A 84 0.84 -27.32 -14.29
N LEU A 85 0.58 -27.08 -13.00
CA LEU A 85 -0.72 -26.58 -12.52
C LEU A 85 -1.05 -25.20 -13.12
N LYS A 86 -0.04 -24.41 -13.49
CA LYS A 86 -0.09 -22.97 -13.88
C LYS A 86 -0.54 -22.07 -12.73
N VAL A 87 -1.67 -22.40 -12.10
CA VAL A 87 -2.27 -21.79 -10.91
C VAL A 87 -2.82 -22.93 -10.04
N PRO A 88 -2.80 -22.85 -8.69
CA PRO A 88 -3.40 -23.87 -7.85
C PRO A 88 -4.84 -24.14 -8.28
N SER A 89 -5.19 -25.42 -8.50
CA SER A 89 -6.45 -25.76 -9.17
C SER A 89 -7.64 -25.27 -8.35
N PHE A 90 -7.54 -25.35 -7.02
CA PHE A 90 -8.58 -24.87 -6.12
C PHE A 90 -8.83 -23.35 -6.20
N LEU A 91 -7.83 -22.57 -6.66
CA LEU A 91 -7.99 -21.14 -6.95
C LEU A 91 -8.58 -20.92 -8.35
N ARG A 92 -8.22 -21.76 -9.33
CA ARG A 92 -8.74 -21.70 -10.70
C ARG A 92 -10.24 -21.97 -10.80
N TYR A 93 -10.77 -22.87 -9.96
CA TYR A 93 -12.20 -23.22 -9.94
C TYR A 93 -13.10 -22.17 -9.25
N GLY A 94 -12.60 -20.96 -9.02
CA GLY A 94 -13.40 -19.83 -8.54
C GLY A 94 -13.87 -20.06 -7.12
N PHE A 95 -12.99 -19.79 -6.17
CA PHE A 95 -13.31 -19.79 -4.74
C PHE A 95 -14.51 -18.87 -4.47
N ASN A 96 -15.72 -19.43 -4.37
CA ASN A 96 -16.93 -18.65 -4.15
C ASN A 96 -17.18 -18.55 -2.65
N LEU A 97 -16.61 -17.50 -2.04
CA LEU A 97 -16.77 -17.19 -0.62
C LEU A 97 -18.23 -17.12 -0.19
N ASN A 98 -19.13 -16.63 -1.05
CA ASN A 98 -20.56 -16.59 -0.72
C ASN A 98 -21.15 -18.00 -0.67
N LYS A 99 -20.80 -18.87 -1.62
CA LYS A 99 -21.21 -20.29 -1.59
C LYS A 99 -20.71 -20.99 -0.33
N LEU A 100 -19.45 -20.76 0.04
CA LEU A 100 -18.84 -21.35 1.24
C LEU A 100 -19.45 -20.78 2.52
N LYS A 101 -19.70 -19.46 2.56
CA LYS A 101 -20.37 -18.80 3.68
C LYS A 101 -21.75 -19.40 3.93
N THR A 102 -22.54 -19.58 2.88
CA THR A 102 -23.88 -20.17 2.99
C THR A 102 -23.81 -21.65 3.36
N ALA A 103 -22.93 -22.43 2.74
CA ALA A 103 -22.88 -23.86 2.94
C ALA A 103 -22.30 -24.29 4.30
N TYR A 104 -21.34 -23.54 4.84
CA TYR A 104 -20.72 -23.80 6.14
C TYR A 104 -21.25 -22.89 7.27
N GLN A 105 -22.25 -22.04 6.99
CA GLN A 105 -22.79 -21.06 7.94
C GLN A 105 -21.70 -20.21 8.61
N LEU A 106 -20.76 -19.69 7.80
CA LEU A 106 -19.58 -18.99 8.31
C LEU A 106 -19.94 -17.62 8.90
N THR A 107 -19.28 -17.29 10.00
CA THR A 107 -19.26 -15.91 10.52
C THR A 107 -18.46 -15.00 9.59
N ASP A 108 -18.72 -13.69 9.63
CA ASP A 108 -17.97 -12.71 8.84
C ASP A 108 -16.46 -12.74 9.13
N GLN A 109 -16.07 -13.03 10.38
CA GLN A 109 -14.67 -13.18 10.77
C GLN A 109 -14.01 -14.40 10.08
N GLN A 110 -14.68 -15.55 10.04
CA GLN A 110 -14.15 -16.75 9.37
C GLN A 110 -14.01 -16.55 7.87
N VAL A 111 -14.96 -15.84 7.25
CA VAL A 111 -14.88 -15.45 5.84
C VAL A 111 -13.63 -14.59 5.60
N GLN A 112 -13.39 -13.60 6.48
CA GLN A 112 -12.21 -12.74 6.39
C GLN A 112 -10.89 -13.52 6.59
N ASP A 113 -10.85 -14.47 7.52
CA ASP A 113 -9.65 -15.28 7.78
C ASP A 113 -9.30 -16.15 6.57
N ILE A 114 -10.30 -16.74 5.91
CA ILE A 114 -10.14 -17.51 4.68
C ILE A 114 -9.64 -16.63 3.54
N GLU A 115 -10.20 -15.43 3.37
CA GLU A 115 -9.73 -14.45 2.38
C GLU A 115 -8.26 -14.07 2.59
N ILE A 116 -7.85 -13.87 3.86
CA ILE A 116 -6.46 -13.57 4.22
C ILE A 116 -5.54 -14.73 3.83
N GLU A 117 -5.92 -15.98 4.13
CA GLU A 117 -5.09 -17.15 3.82
C GLU A 117 -4.99 -17.39 2.31
N ILE A 118 -6.06 -17.20 1.55
CA ILE A 118 -6.03 -17.27 0.08
C ILE A 118 -5.11 -16.19 -0.49
N GLY A 119 -5.22 -14.96 0.00
CA GLY A 119 -4.32 -13.88 -0.40
C GLY A 119 -2.84 -14.22 -0.15
N ARG A 120 -2.54 -14.87 0.99
CA ARG A 120 -1.19 -15.34 1.30
C ARG A 120 -0.72 -16.47 0.38
N ILE A 121 -1.61 -17.41 0.02
CA ILE A 121 -1.28 -18.48 -0.93
C ILE A 121 -0.97 -17.88 -2.31
N TRP A 122 -1.79 -16.94 -2.79
CA TRP A 122 -1.53 -16.23 -4.04
C TRP A 122 -0.17 -15.56 -4.05
N MET A 123 0.20 -14.86 -2.97
CA MET A 123 1.51 -14.22 -2.86
C MET A 123 2.66 -15.24 -2.86
N ASN A 124 2.51 -16.35 -2.14
CA ASN A 124 3.53 -17.40 -2.13
C ASN A 124 3.64 -18.09 -3.50
N TRP A 125 2.53 -18.25 -4.22
CA TRP A 125 2.50 -18.81 -5.57
C TRP A 125 3.15 -17.88 -6.59
N ASP A 126 2.84 -16.59 -6.53
CA ASP A 126 3.48 -15.55 -7.33
C ASP A 126 5.00 -15.52 -7.09
N GLN A 127 5.43 -15.57 -5.83
CA GLN A 127 6.84 -15.69 -5.46
C GLN A 127 7.49 -16.95 -6.05
N PHE A 128 6.83 -18.10 -5.92
CA PHE A 128 7.28 -19.38 -6.47
C PHE A 128 7.47 -19.30 -8.00
N ASN A 129 6.46 -18.79 -8.72
CA ASN A 129 6.50 -18.64 -10.17
C ASN A 129 7.63 -17.71 -10.63
N LYS A 130 7.79 -16.55 -9.98
CA LYS A 130 8.84 -15.58 -10.33
C LYS A 130 10.24 -16.16 -10.10
N LEU A 131 10.40 -16.97 -9.07
CA LEU A 131 11.69 -17.54 -8.71
C LEU A 131 12.13 -18.64 -9.67
N ILE A 132 11.22 -19.55 -10.07
CA ILE A 132 11.57 -20.64 -11.00
C ILE A 132 11.80 -20.12 -12.41
N ASN A 133 10.97 -19.18 -12.87
CA ASN A 133 11.10 -18.61 -14.22
C ASN A 133 12.26 -17.60 -14.33
N SER A 134 13.06 -17.42 -13.29
CA SER A 134 14.20 -16.52 -13.26
C SER A 134 15.51 -17.26 -13.50
N SER A 135 16.37 -16.67 -14.34
CA SER A 135 17.75 -17.11 -14.53
C SER A 135 18.70 -16.57 -13.44
N LYS A 136 18.26 -15.62 -12.62
CA LYS A 136 19.08 -15.03 -11.55
C LYS A 136 19.20 -16.00 -10.37
N LYS A 137 20.43 -16.19 -9.88
CA LYS A 137 20.70 -16.87 -8.60
C LYS A 137 20.22 -15.98 -7.45
N VAL A 138 19.27 -16.48 -6.66
CA VAL A 138 18.66 -15.73 -5.55
C VAL A 138 18.99 -16.43 -4.23
N THR A 139 19.65 -15.70 -3.32
CA THR A 139 19.87 -16.12 -1.94
C THR A 139 18.72 -15.69 -1.03
N LYS A 140 18.64 -16.27 0.17
CA LYS A 140 17.60 -15.93 1.18
C LYS A 140 17.54 -14.43 1.50
N ASN A 141 18.70 -13.77 1.59
CA ASN A 141 18.78 -12.33 1.88
C ASN A 141 18.46 -11.46 0.67
N SER A 142 18.80 -11.91 -0.54
CA SER A 142 18.48 -11.19 -1.79
C SER A 142 17.03 -11.36 -2.26
N LEU A 143 16.32 -12.40 -1.79
CA LEU A 143 14.97 -12.75 -2.25
C LEU A 143 13.95 -11.60 -2.12
N PRO A 144 13.87 -10.87 -0.98
CA PRO A 144 12.95 -9.73 -0.89
C PRO A 144 13.26 -8.61 -1.90
N PHE A 145 14.55 -8.37 -2.18
CA PHE A 145 15.00 -7.36 -3.15
C PHE A 145 14.70 -7.78 -4.59
N PHE A 146 14.90 -9.06 -4.90
CA PHE A 146 14.52 -9.64 -6.19
C PHE A 146 13.02 -9.53 -6.46
N LEU A 147 12.18 -9.85 -5.47
CA LEU A 147 10.72 -9.84 -5.63
C LEU A 147 10.14 -8.43 -5.72
N ILE A 148 10.68 -7.46 -4.96
CA ILE A 148 10.23 -6.07 -5.05
C ILE A 148 10.62 -5.44 -6.39
N ASP A 149 11.78 -5.78 -6.96
CA ASP A 149 12.25 -5.31 -8.27
C ASP A 149 11.34 -5.79 -9.40
N ILE A 150 11.01 -7.10 -9.41
CA ILE A 150 10.07 -7.66 -10.39
C ILE A 150 8.68 -7.03 -10.24
N ALA A 151 8.17 -6.95 -9.01
CA ALA A 151 6.84 -6.38 -8.78
C ALA A 151 6.78 -4.91 -9.20
N GLY A 152 7.81 -4.12 -8.90
CA GLY A 152 7.92 -2.74 -9.31
C GLY A 152 7.97 -2.57 -10.83
N THR A 153 8.70 -3.46 -11.51
CA THR A 153 8.81 -3.48 -12.98
C THR A 153 7.47 -3.86 -13.62
N ASN A 154 6.77 -4.86 -13.10
CA ASN A 154 5.47 -5.28 -13.61
C ASN A 154 4.42 -4.19 -13.43
N LEU A 155 4.36 -3.57 -12.24
CA LEU A 155 3.48 -2.41 -12.01
C LEU A 155 3.77 -1.27 -12.97
N ALA A 156 5.05 -0.96 -13.22
CA ALA A 156 5.43 0.09 -14.16
C ALA A 156 4.96 -0.22 -15.60
N LYS A 157 5.08 -1.47 -16.04
CA LYS A 157 4.60 -1.92 -17.36
C LYS A 157 3.08 -1.85 -17.48
N ILE A 158 2.35 -2.27 -16.44
CA ILE A 158 0.88 -2.19 -16.41
C ILE A 158 0.43 -0.72 -16.44
N PHE A 159 1.17 0.18 -15.77
CA PHE A 159 0.83 1.61 -15.79
C PHE A 159 1.05 2.25 -17.15
N ASP A 160 2.05 1.81 -17.92
CA ASP A 160 2.30 2.32 -19.27
C ASP A 160 1.27 1.80 -20.28
N ASN A 161 1.01 0.48 -20.28
CA ASN A 161 0.36 -0.21 -21.42
C ASN A 161 -0.74 -1.19 -21.01
N GLY A 162 -1.17 -1.18 -19.75
CA GLY A 162 -2.15 -2.14 -19.24
C GLY A 162 -3.56 -1.91 -19.80
N THR A 163 -4.37 -2.96 -19.70
CA THR A 163 -5.81 -2.97 -19.97
C THR A 163 -6.58 -3.42 -18.72
N HIS A 164 -7.92 -3.42 -18.77
CA HIS A 164 -8.75 -3.88 -17.65
C HIS A 164 -8.43 -5.32 -17.20
N ASP A 165 -8.04 -6.19 -18.13
CA ASP A 165 -7.67 -7.59 -17.83
C ASP A 165 -6.50 -7.70 -16.85
N HIS A 166 -5.64 -6.68 -16.80
CA HIS A 166 -4.45 -6.64 -15.93
C HIS A 166 -4.74 -6.16 -14.51
N VAL A 167 -5.99 -5.82 -14.17
CA VAL A 167 -6.34 -5.27 -12.85
C VAL A 167 -6.08 -6.27 -11.73
N HIS A 168 -6.36 -7.55 -11.96
CA HIS A 168 -6.09 -8.59 -10.97
C HIS A 168 -4.59 -8.73 -10.71
N ASP A 169 -3.80 -8.82 -11.78
CA ASP A 169 -2.33 -8.92 -11.70
C ASP A 169 -1.73 -7.70 -11.02
N MET A 170 -2.23 -6.50 -11.33
CA MET A 170 -1.81 -5.26 -10.67
C MET A 170 -2.03 -5.31 -9.15
N LEU A 171 -3.16 -5.86 -8.68
CA LEU A 171 -3.45 -5.97 -7.25
C LEU A 171 -2.54 -6.99 -6.57
N ILE A 172 -2.22 -8.10 -7.24
CA ILE A 172 -1.23 -9.07 -6.77
C ILE A 172 0.13 -8.37 -6.63
N GLU A 173 0.56 -7.64 -7.65
CA GLU A 173 1.85 -6.95 -7.65
C GLU A 173 1.95 -5.86 -6.57
N PHE A 174 0.87 -5.10 -6.34
CA PHE A 174 0.83 -4.15 -5.22
C PHE A 174 0.98 -4.85 -3.87
N SER A 175 0.30 -5.98 -3.68
CA SER A 175 0.38 -6.76 -2.44
C SER A 175 1.80 -7.32 -2.23
N THR A 176 2.38 -7.92 -3.28
CA THR A 176 3.76 -8.41 -3.33
C THR A 176 4.75 -7.29 -2.98
N TYR A 177 4.67 -6.15 -3.68
CA TYR A 177 5.53 -5.00 -3.44
C TYR A 177 5.44 -4.49 -2.00
N TYR A 178 4.21 -4.28 -1.50
CA TYR A 178 3.96 -3.78 -0.15
C TYR A 178 4.54 -4.72 0.91
N TYR A 179 4.34 -6.03 0.76
CA TYR A 179 4.81 -7.03 1.70
C TYR A 179 6.34 -7.13 1.74
N PHE A 180 7.00 -7.24 0.59
CA PHE A 180 8.46 -7.37 0.53
C PHE A 180 9.18 -6.09 0.93
N LEU A 181 8.60 -4.91 0.65
CA LEU A 181 9.09 -3.66 1.21
C LEU A 181 9.07 -3.69 2.75
N GLY A 182 8.03 -4.27 3.34
CA GLY A 182 7.95 -4.48 4.79
C GLY A 182 9.04 -5.43 5.33
N LYS A 183 9.40 -6.48 4.58
CA LYS A 183 10.52 -7.36 4.92
C LYS A 183 11.86 -6.63 4.83
N ILE A 184 12.08 -5.88 3.76
CA ILE A 184 13.30 -5.08 3.56
C ILE A 184 13.47 -4.07 4.71
N ILE A 185 12.42 -3.36 5.10
CA ILE A 185 12.46 -2.45 6.26
C ILE A 185 12.93 -3.17 7.52
N LYS A 186 12.39 -4.36 7.81
CA LYS A 186 12.84 -5.16 8.96
C LYS A 186 14.31 -5.57 8.86
N MET A 187 14.78 -5.89 7.66
CA MET A 187 16.18 -6.27 7.41
C MET A 187 17.12 -5.07 7.59
N VAL A 188 16.74 -3.90 7.06
CA VAL A 188 17.46 -2.63 7.28
C VAL A 188 17.53 -2.29 8.76
N ILE A 189 16.43 -2.43 9.51
CA ILE A 189 16.40 -2.20 10.97
C ILE A 189 17.37 -3.15 11.71
N LYS A 190 17.49 -4.40 11.26
CA LYS A 190 18.46 -5.35 11.83
C LYS A 190 19.91 -4.93 11.57
N GLY A 191 20.18 -4.26 10.44
CA GLY A 191 21.47 -3.61 10.17
C GLY A 191 22.57 -4.54 9.67
N ASP A 192 22.20 -5.64 8.99
CA ASP A 192 23.15 -6.50 8.28
C ASP A 192 23.75 -5.73 7.09
N GLU A 193 25.09 -5.66 6.98
CA GLU A 193 25.80 -4.87 5.97
C GLU A 193 25.42 -5.27 4.54
N ASP A 194 25.26 -6.56 4.27
CA ASP A 194 24.82 -7.08 2.97
C ASP A 194 23.42 -6.53 2.62
N CYS A 195 22.52 -6.50 3.61
CA CYS A 195 21.16 -6.01 3.44
C CYS A 195 21.13 -4.49 3.23
N ILE A 196 21.99 -3.74 3.90
CA ILE A 196 22.14 -2.29 3.70
C ILE A 196 22.67 -2.02 2.30
N SER A 197 23.72 -2.73 1.87
CA SER A 197 24.26 -2.61 0.51
C SER A 197 23.21 -2.90 -0.56
N MET A 198 22.43 -3.99 -0.42
CA MET A 198 21.34 -4.34 -1.34
C MET A 198 20.17 -3.34 -1.32
N ALA A 199 19.97 -2.61 -0.22
CA ALA A 199 18.95 -1.58 -0.11
C ALA A 199 19.36 -0.23 -0.71
N LYS A 200 20.66 -0.01 -0.94
CA LYS A 200 21.19 1.24 -1.50
C LYS A 200 20.51 1.67 -2.82
N PRO A 201 20.32 0.80 -3.82
CA PRO A 201 19.68 1.21 -5.08
C PRO A 201 18.21 1.62 -4.89
N LEU A 202 17.49 0.99 -3.94
CA LEU A 202 16.12 1.38 -3.61
C LEU A 202 16.09 2.77 -2.98
N TYR A 203 17.08 3.10 -2.13
CA TYR A 203 17.20 4.43 -1.53
C TYR A 203 17.55 5.49 -2.58
N GLU A 204 18.55 5.24 -3.42
CA GLU A 204 18.98 6.14 -4.50
C GLU A 204 17.89 6.38 -5.55
N GLY A 205 16.97 5.43 -5.71
CA GLY A 205 15.81 5.59 -6.58
C GLY A 205 14.79 6.62 -6.12
N GLU A 206 14.85 7.07 -4.85
CA GLU A 206 13.97 8.02 -4.12
C GLU A 206 12.48 7.65 -4.04
N LYS A 207 11.93 7.07 -5.11
CA LYS A 207 10.56 6.57 -5.25
C LYS A 207 10.55 5.33 -6.15
N PRO A 208 9.61 4.38 -5.93
CA PRO A 208 9.40 3.24 -6.83
C PRO A 208 9.16 3.70 -8.27
N GLU A 209 9.67 2.96 -9.25
CA GLU A 209 9.59 3.33 -10.67
C GLU A 209 8.14 3.52 -11.15
N PHE A 210 7.24 2.60 -10.77
CA PHE A 210 5.82 2.71 -11.10
C PHE A 210 5.14 3.94 -10.45
N LEU A 211 5.62 4.41 -9.29
CA LEU A 211 5.14 5.65 -8.68
C LEU A 211 5.71 6.89 -9.37
N LYS A 212 6.84 6.81 -10.06
CA LYS A 212 7.33 7.94 -10.89
C LYS A 212 6.39 8.21 -12.06
N LYS A 213 5.81 7.15 -12.60
CA LYS A 213 4.87 7.15 -13.73
C LYS A 213 3.44 7.46 -13.30
N PHE A 214 3.15 7.39 -12.01
CA PHE A 214 1.83 7.73 -11.48
C PHE A 214 1.60 9.24 -11.53
N VAL A 215 0.88 9.70 -12.56
CA VAL A 215 0.52 11.12 -12.71
C VAL A 215 -0.71 11.44 -11.83
N HIS A 216 -1.85 10.76 -12.01
CA HIS A 216 -3.03 10.87 -11.14
C HIS A 216 -3.94 9.63 -11.25
N THR A 217 -4.78 9.36 -10.25
CA THR A 217 -5.72 8.22 -10.28
C THR A 217 -6.75 8.30 -11.41
N ASN A 218 -7.07 9.52 -11.87
CA ASN A 218 -7.99 9.69 -12.99
C ASN A 218 -7.39 9.19 -14.31
N SER A 219 -6.08 9.40 -14.56
CA SER A 219 -5.45 8.90 -15.78
C SER A 219 -5.46 7.36 -15.80
N LEU A 220 -5.07 6.72 -14.69
CA LEU A 220 -5.14 5.26 -14.57
C LEU A 220 -6.56 4.68 -14.68
N ARG A 221 -7.56 5.40 -14.19
CA ARG A 221 -8.96 4.98 -14.35
C ARG A 221 -9.34 4.91 -15.83
N TYR A 222 -8.92 5.87 -16.64
CA TYR A 222 -9.22 5.87 -18.07
C TYR A 222 -8.34 4.87 -18.84
N THR A 223 -7.04 4.80 -18.56
CA THR A 223 -6.11 3.89 -19.24
C THR A 223 -6.47 2.42 -18.99
N LEU A 224 -6.81 2.05 -17.75
CA LEU A 224 -7.16 0.67 -17.39
C LEU A 224 -8.67 0.39 -17.38
N HIS A 225 -9.49 1.36 -17.82
CA HIS A 225 -10.96 1.28 -17.77
C HIS A 225 -11.53 0.85 -16.40
N LEU A 226 -10.95 1.34 -15.30
CA LEU A 226 -11.32 0.92 -13.95
C LEU A 226 -12.73 1.41 -13.57
N THR A 227 -13.46 0.55 -12.87
CA THR A 227 -14.63 0.95 -12.10
C THR A 227 -14.23 1.90 -10.97
N TYR A 228 -15.21 2.62 -10.41
CA TYR A 228 -14.97 3.55 -9.31
C TYR A 228 -14.41 2.86 -8.05
N THR A 229 -14.87 1.64 -7.77
CA THR A 229 -14.41 0.82 -6.63
C THR A 229 -12.97 0.34 -6.84
N GLU A 230 -12.62 -0.13 -8.04
CA GLU A 230 -11.26 -0.53 -8.41
C GLU A 230 -10.29 0.65 -8.33
N SER A 231 -10.67 1.80 -8.88
CA SER A 231 -9.87 3.03 -8.83
C SER A 231 -9.57 3.46 -7.38
N LYS A 232 -10.57 3.38 -6.48
CA LYS A 232 -10.36 3.60 -5.04
C LYS A 232 -9.41 2.58 -4.41
N SER A 233 -9.51 1.30 -4.81
CA SER A 233 -8.62 0.24 -4.32
C SER A 233 -7.17 0.52 -4.70
N VAL A 234 -6.91 0.86 -5.96
CA VAL A 234 -5.59 1.26 -6.47
C VAL A 234 -5.06 2.47 -5.70
N GLN A 235 -5.88 3.50 -5.49
CA GLN A 235 -5.48 4.68 -4.73
C GLN A 235 -5.05 4.33 -3.30
N ARG A 236 -5.77 3.42 -2.64
CA ARG A 236 -5.42 2.96 -1.29
C ARG A 236 -4.09 2.20 -1.28
N TRP A 237 -3.85 1.35 -2.27
CA TRP A 237 -2.59 0.63 -2.41
C TRP A 237 -1.41 1.58 -2.61
N ILE A 238 -1.54 2.54 -3.52
CA ILE A 238 -0.53 3.58 -3.74
C ILE A 238 -0.23 4.33 -2.44
N LYS A 239 -1.25 4.82 -1.73
CA LYS A 239 -1.06 5.50 -0.44
C LYS A 239 -0.34 4.63 0.58
N ARG A 240 -0.70 3.34 0.70
CA ARG A 240 -0.06 2.38 1.60
C ARG A 240 1.40 2.16 1.26
N ILE A 241 1.71 1.98 -0.02
CA ILE A 241 3.09 1.78 -0.48
C ILE A 241 3.91 3.05 -0.28
N SER A 242 3.40 4.24 -0.64
CA SER A 242 4.10 5.51 -0.42
C SER A 242 4.43 5.75 1.06
N ALA A 243 3.48 5.50 1.97
CA ALA A 243 3.72 5.63 3.40
C ALA A 243 4.79 4.64 3.90
N ARG A 244 4.77 3.40 3.40
CA ARG A 244 5.77 2.39 3.76
C ARG A 244 7.13 2.70 3.14
N TRP A 245 7.18 3.26 1.93
CA TRP A 245 8.40 3.71 1.28
C TRP A 245 9.07 4.84 2.06
N PHE A 246 8.29 5.83 2.49
CA PHE A 246 8.77 6.86 3.42
C PHE A 246 9.37 6.26 4.71
N THR A 247 8.75 5.22 5.25
CA THR A 247 9.30 4.49 6.40
C THR A 247 10.64 3.83 6.06
N PHE A 248 10.77 3.20 4.89
CA PHE A 248 12.03 2.63 4.41
C PHE A 248 13.14 3.68 4.30
N LEU A 249 12.90 4.80 3.61
CA LEU A 249 13.89 5.87 3.44
C LEU A 249 14.41 6.36 4.79
N ASN A 250 13.51 6.63 5.74
CA ASN A 250 13.89 7.09 7.07
C ASN A 250 14.71 6.05 7.86
N MET A 251 14.36 4.76 7.75
CA MET A 251 15.09 3.70 8.46
C MET A 251 16.47 3.46 7.84
N TYR A 252 16.56 3.55 6.52
CA TYR A 252 17.81 3.40 5.78
C TYR A 252 18.79 4.55 6.09
N GLN A 253 18.31 5.80 6.06
CA GLN A 253 19.09 6.99 6.45
C GLN A 253 19.62 6.89 7.88
N LYS A 254 18.76 6.49 8.83
CA LYS A 254 19.17 6.23 10.22
C LYS A 254 20.30 5.21 10.33
N LYS A 255 20.31 4.19 9.48
CA LYS A 255 21.30 3.10 9.53
C LYS A 255 22.64 3.47 8.92
N LEU A 256 22.66 4.33 7.90
CA LEU A 256 23.91 4.78 7.29
C LEU A 256 24.67 5.81 8.16
N GLY A 257 24.17 6.18 9.34
CA GLY A 257 24.78 7.25 10.13
C GLY A 257 24.74 8.61 9.41
N ILE A 258 24.00 8.72 8.29
CA ILE A 258 23.70 9.95 7.55
C ILE A 258 22.61 10.67 8.34
N ALA A 259 22.93 11.01 9.59
CA ALA A 259 22.20 11.77 10.59
C ALA A 259 20.69 11.50 10.75
N ASP A 260 20.23 11.72 11.97
CA ASP A 260 18.82 11.91 12.28
C ASP A 260 18.39 13.28 11.71
N VAL A 261 18.44 13.42 10.36
CA VAL A 261 18.19 14.67 9.66
C VAL A 261 16.67 14.87 9.56
N PRO A 262 16.14 16.05 9.89
CA PRO A 262 14.74 16.37 9.65
C PRO A 262 14.36 16.13 8.19
N ASN A 263 13.39 15.24 7.95
CA ASN A 263 12.81 15.06 6.63
C ASN A 263 11.90 16.26 6.32
N LEU A 264 12.39 17.17 5.48
CA LEU A 264 11.68 18.39 5.10
C LEU A 264 10.66 18.17 3.98
N GLY A 265 10.42 16.94 3.51
CA GLY A 265 9.56 16.68 2.34
C GLY A 265 8.15 17.27 2.48
N ASN A 266 7.49 17.09 3.63
CA ASN A 266 6.17 17.70 3.87
C ASN A 266 6.24 19.23 3.98
N LEU A 267 7.35 19.77 4.51
CA LEU A 267 7.56 21.22 4.58
C LEU A 267 7.79 21.80 3.18
N ASN A 268 8.54 21.11 2.33
CA ASN A 268 8.75 21.52 0.93
C ASN A 268 7.43 21.50 0.15
N MET A 269 6.61 20.45 0.33
CA MET A 269 5.27 20.38 -0.27
C MET A 269 4.33 21.48 0.25
N LEU A 270 4.42 21.84 1.54
CA LEU A 270 3.71 22.98 2.09
C LEU A 270 4.13 24.29 1.39
N LYS A 271 5.44 24.52 1.24
CA LYS A 271 6.01 25.70 0.57
C LYS A 271 5.66 25.76 -0.92
N GLU A 272 5.70 24.63 -1.63
CA GLU A 272 5.30 24.55 -3.03
C GLU A 272 3.82 24.87 -3.20
N SER A 273 2.95 24.31 -2.34
CA SER A 273 1.52 24.61 -2.36
C SER A 273 1.25 26.09 -2.07
N ASP A 274 1.93 26.67 -1.07
CA ASP A 274 1.82 28.09 -0.72
C ASP A 274 2.19 29.00 -1.89
N ASN A 275 3.38 28.81 -2.47
CA ASN A 275 3.83 29.56 -3.64
C ASN A 275 2.88 29.40 -4.81
N LYS A 276 2.38 28.19 -5.07
CA LYS A 276 1.41 27.94 -6.14
C LYS A 276 0.13 28.76 -5.95
N ILE A 277 -0.41 28.80 -4.73
CA ILE A 277 -1.61 29.62 -4.42
C ILE A 277 -1.27 31.10 -4.56
N ALA A 278 -0.13 31.56 -4.02
CA ALA A 278 0.30 32.96 -4.07
C ALA A 278 0.49 33.47 -5.51
N THR A 279 1.23 32.74 -6.34
CA THR A 279 1.44 33.07 -7.75
C THR A 279 0.13 33.21 -8.49
N ARG A 280 -0.80 32.28 -8.28
CA ARG A 280 -2.09 32.30 -8.98
C ARG A 280 -3.00 33.43 -8.53
N ILE A 281 -2.95 33.82 -7.26
CA ILE A 281 -3.63 35.02 -6.75
C ILE A 281 -3.03 36.27 -7.39
N LYS A 282 -1.69 36.39 -7.42
CA LYS A 282 -0.96 37.53 -7.99
C LYS A 282 -1.19 37.70 -9.49
N GLU A 283 -1.26 36.60 -10.23
CA GLU A 283 -1.49 36.58 -11.68
C GLU A 283 -2.96 36.83 -12.06
N ASN A 284 -3.86 36.96 -11.07
CA ASN A 284 -5.31 37.12 -11.26
C ASN A 284 -5.88 36.11 -12.28
N THR A 285 -5.31 34.90 -12.29
CA THR A 285 -5.70 33.84 -13.20
C THR A 285 -7.16 33.47 -12.93
N LYS A 286 -8.03 33.53 -13.96
CA LYS A 286 -9.42 33.08 -13.83
C LYS A 286 -9.44 31.63 -13.34
N TYR A 287 -9.78 31.44 -12.07
CA TYR A 287 -9.78 30.14 -11.44
C TYR A 287 -11.02 29.33 -11.83
N GLN A 288 -10.83 28.03 -12.04
CA GLN A 288 -11.86 27.07 -11.68
C GLN A 288 -11.86 26.97 -10.16
N PHE A 289 -12.97 27.35 -9.53
CA PHE A 289 -13.12 27.37 -8.06
C PHE A 289 -12.68 26.06 -7.41
N ASP A 290 -12.97 24.92 -8.06
CA ASP A 290 -12.63 23.59 -7.56
C ASP A 290 -11.13 23.36 -7.45
N ASP A 291 -10.34 23.87 -8.40
CA ASP A 291 -8.87 23.77 -8.37
C ASP A 291 -8.28 24.59 -7.23
N PHE A 292 -8.81 25.80 -6.99
CA PHE A 292 -8.40 26.64 -5.86
C PHE A 292 -8.66 25.95 -4.52
N ILE A 293 -9.85 25.38 -4.38
CA ILE A 293 -10.22 24.64 -3.17
C ILE A 293 -9.34 23.40 -3.00
N GLN A 294 -8.98 22.72 -4.09
CA GLN A 294 -8.10 21.56 -4.03
C GLN A 294 -6.68 21.96 -3.58
N ASP A 295 -6.15 23.08 -4.06
CA ASP A 295 -4.86 23.62 -3.63
C ASP A 295 -4.89 24.02 -2.14
N LEU A 296 -5.95 24.70 -1.68
CA LEU A 296 -6.14 25.01 -0.26
C LEU A 296 -6.23 23.75 0.63
N LYS A 297 -6.92 22.71 0.16
CA LYS A 297 -7.01 21.44 0.87
C LYS A 297 -5.64 20.77 1.01
N MET A 298 -4.84 20.75 -0.06
CA MET A 298 -3.49 20.19 -0.03
C MET A 298 -2.59 20.97 0.93
N PHE A 299 -2.61 22.30 0.86
CA PHE A 299 -1.89 23.15 1.80
C PHE A 299 -2.26 22.82 3.27
N LEU A 300 -3.56 22.75 3.57
CA LEU A 300 -4.05 22.45 4.91
C LEU A 300 -3.67 21.02 5.36
N GLU A 301 -3.68 20.05 4.45
CA GLU A 301 -3.26 18.68 4.74
C GLU A 301 -1.79 18.63 5.18
N TYR A 302 -0.87 19.25 4.43
CA TYR A 302 0.54 19.31 4.78
C TYR A 302 0.78 20.06 6.10
N LEU A 303 0.08 21.18 6.32
CA LEU A 303 0.13 21.92 7.59
C LEU A 303 -0.29 21.02 8.76
N CYS A 304 -1.41 20.31 8.63
CA CYS A 304 -1.90 19.41 9.67
C CYS A 304 -0.96 18.23 9.93
N LEU A 305 -0.30 17.71 8.89
CA LEU A 305 0.69 16.63 9.03
C LEU A 305 1.90 17.09 9.86
N ILE A 306 2.49 18.24 9.53
CA ILE A 306 3.64 18.80 10.23
C ILE A 306 3.31 19.10 11.70
N LEU A 307 2.09 19.55 11.99
CA LEU A 307 1.66 19.91 13.34
C LEU A 307 1.31 18.72 14.25
N ARG A 308 1.36 17.47 13.76
CA ARG A 308 1.09 16.29 14.60
C ARG A 308 2.09 16.21 15.76
N ARG A 309 1.60 15.84 16.95
CA ARG A 309 2.43 15.73 18.16
C ARG A 309 3.56 14.72 18.03
N ASN A 310 3.34 13.65 17.27
CA ASN A 310 4.32 12.59 17.02
C ASN A 310 5.10 12.79 15.70
N TYR A 311 5.13 14.00 15.16
CA TYR A 311 5.92 14.30 13.96
C TYR A 311 7.42 14.16 14.29
N LYS A 312 8.15 13.37 13.49
CA LYS A 312 9.57 13.11 13.72
C LYS A 312 10.38 14.39 13.42
N HIS A 313 11.35 14.74 14.28
CA HIS A 313 12.10 16.00 14.19
C HIS A 313 11.21 17.25 14.16
N ARG A 314 10.11 17.22 14.93
CA ARG A 314 9.13 18.29 14.95
C ARG A 314 9.79 19.64 15.21
N GLN A 315 10.70 19.74 16.16
CA GLN A 315 11.28 21.02 16.54
C GLN A 315 12.13 21.60 15.41
N GLU A 316 12.93 20.77 14.76
CA GLU A 316 13.81 21.14 13.67
C GLU A 316 12.99 21.54 12.42
N VAL A 317 11.93 20.81 12.10
CA VAL A 317 11.02 21.18 10.99
C VAL A 317 10.28 22.48 11.29
N LEU A 318 9.86 22.72 12.53
CA LEU A 318 9.26 24.01 12.93
C LEU A 318 10.27 25.14 12.83
N THR A 319 11.52 24.95 13.23
CA THR A 319 12.58 25.94 13.07
C THR A 319 12.83 26.27 11.60
N GLU A 320 12.88 25.27 10.72
CA GLU A 320 13.02 25.50 9.27
C GLU A 320 11.80 26.16 8.63
N ALA A 321 10.59 25.86 9.13
CA ALA A 321 9.38 26.56 8.72
C ALA A 321 9.44 28.04 9.13
N ARG A 322 9.85 28.34 10.37
CA ARG A 322 10.03 29.71 10.87
C ARG A 322 11.06 30.50 10.08
N LYS A 323 12.20 29.89 9.74
CA LYS A 323 13.22 30.53 8.90
C LYS A 323 12.69 30.91 7.53
N PHE A 324 11.90 30.04 6.90
CA PHE A 324 11.34 30.32 5.58
C PHE A 324 10.23 31.38 5.61
N TYR A 325 9.36 31.30 6.61
CA TYR A 325 8.22 32.21 6.72
C TYR A 325 8.53 33.50 7.45
N GLU A 326 9.71 33.61 8.06
CA GLU A 326 10.15 34.76 8.88
C GLU A 326 9.11 35.13 9.95
N ASP A 327 8.51 34.11 10.56
CA ASP A 327 7.43 34.22 11.55
C ASP A 327 6.14 34.92 11.06
N GLN A 328 5.99 35.16 9.76
CA GLN A 328 4.82 35.81 9.17
C GLN A 328 3.75 34.81 8.67
N SER A 329 2.60 35.33 8.23
CA SER A 329 1.52 34.59 7.55
C SER A 329 2.00 33.79 6.33
N PRO A 330 1.25 32.78 5.85
CA PRO A 330 1.52 32.12 4.57
C PRO A 330 1.65 33.13 3.43
N LEU A 331 2.49 32.85 2.43
CA LEU A 331 2.76 33.79 1.34
C LEU A 331 1.48 34.20 0.63
N PHE A 332 0.60 33.24 0.31
CA PHE A 332 -0.64 33.54 -0.39
C PHE A 332 -1.59 34.47 0.40
N LEU A 333 -1.51 34.49 1.73
CA LEU A 333 -2.30 35.40 2.57
C LEU A 333 -1.69 36.80 2.65
N ARG A 334 -0.39 36.95 2.40
CA ARG A 334 0.26 38.27 2.33
C ARG A 334 -0.15 39.04 1.08
N GLU A 335 -0.47 38.32 0.01
CA GLU A 335 -0.97 38.89 -1.25
C GLU A 335 -2.43 39.41 -1.14
N ILE A 336 -3.05 39.32 0.04
CA ILE A 336 -4.48 39.59 0.23
C ILE A 336 -4.65 40.64 1.31
N SER A 337 -5.18 41.79 0.89
CA SER A 337 -5.41 42.95 1.74
C SER A 337 -6.63 42.81 2.66
N ASP A 338 -7.69 42.11 2.23
CA ASP A 338 -8.90 41.89 3.03
C ASP A 338 -9.69 40.61 2.61
N PRO A 339 -10.57 40.05 3.48
CA PRO A 339 -11.35 38.85 3.16
C PRO A 339 -12.35 39.00 2.01
N ASP A 340 -12.79 40.21 1.71
CA ASP A 340 -13.68 40.51 0.59
C ASP A 340 -12.89 40.68 -0.72
N SER A 341 -11.57 40.92 -0.65
CA SER A 341 -10.66 40.88 -1.79
C SER A 341 -10.70 39.52 -2.49
N PHE A 342 -10.90 38.40 -1.76
CA PHE A 342 -11.05 37.07 -2.35
C PHE A 342 -12.25 36.97 -3.29
N LYS A 343 -13.34 37.67 -2.99
CA LYS A 343 -14.55 37.65 -3.82
C LYS A 343 -14.28 38.25 -5.19
N LEU A 344 -13.51 39.35 -5.22
CA LEU A 344 -13.11 40.06 -6.42
C LEU A 344 -11.98 39.32 -7.17
N LEU A 345 -10.95 38.85 -6.46
CA LEU A 345 -9.79 38.17 -7.03
C LEU A 345 -10.13 36.80 -7.62
N LEU A 346 -11.03 36.05 -6.99
CA LEU A 346 -11.39 34.70 -7.45
C LEU A 346 -12.66 34.68 -8.30
N ASN A 347 -13.35 35.82 -8.45
CA ASN A 347 -14.63 35.93 -9.14
C ASN A 347 -15.65 34.89 -8.64
N ILE A 348 -15.82 34.81 -7.32
CA ILE A 348 -16.63 33.78 -6.64
C ILE A 348 -17.92 34.34 -6.06
N ASN A 349 -18.94 33.48 -5.97
CA ASN A 349 -20.21 33.83 -5.32
C ASN A 349 -20.12 33.74 -3.77
N ASN A 350 -21.18 34.15 -3.06
CA ASN A 350 -21.19 34.17 -1.59
C ASN A 350 -21.05 32.76 -0.95
N LEU A 351 -21.58 31.71 -1.58
CA LEU A 351 -21.49 30.32 -1.10
C LEU A 351 -20.04 29.78 -1.23
N GLN A 352 -19.43 30.07 -2.37
CA GLN A 352 -18.03 29.78 -2.63
C GLN A 352 -17.10 30.54 -1.69
N LEU A 353 -17.38 31.83 -1.44
CA LEU A 353 -16.68 32.64 -0.45
C LEU A 353 -16.79 32.06 0.97
N PHE A 354 -17.97 31.57 1.37
CA PHE A 354 -18.15 30.87 2.64
C PHE A 354 -17.25 29.64 2.77
N THR A 355 -17.17 28.85 1.70
CA THR A 355 -16.29 27.66 1.64
C THR A 355 -14.82 28.04 1.76
N VAL A 356 -14.38 29.10 1.07
CA VAL A 356 -13.01 29.62 1.18
C VAL A 356 -12.73 30.08 2.61
N ARG A 357 -13.61 30.91 3.20
CA ARG A 357 -13.49 31.38 4.59
C ARG A 357 -13.35 30.24 5.59
N HIS A 358 -14.06 29.13 5.39
CA HIS A 358 -13.93 27.95 6.24
C HIS A 358 -12.51 27.35 6.21
N PHE A 359 -11.89 27.21 5.04
CA PHE A 359 -10.50 26.72 4.93
C PHE A 359 -9.49 27.73 5.49
N LEU A 360 -9.67 29.02 5.19
CA LEU A 360 -8.81 30.07 5.72
C LEU A 360 -8.84 30.11 7.25
N ASN A 361 -10.01 30.02 7.87
CA ASN A 361 -10.15 29.96 9.32
C ASN A 361 -9.38 28.78 9.93
N GLN A 362 -9.39 27.61 9.28
CA GLN A 362 -8.60 26.46 9.73
C GLN A 362 -7.10 26.71 9.62
N ILE A 363 -6.65 27.36 8.55
CA ILE A 363 -5.25 27.74 8.37
C ILE A 363 -4.86 28.76 9.45
N TYR A 364 -5.61 29.84 9.63
CA TYR A 364 -5.38 30.85 10.67
C TYR A 364 -5.27 30.24 12.07
N ASN A 365 -6.18 29.33 12.42
CA ASN A 365 -6.16 28.68 13.74
C ASN A 365 -4.95 27.76 13.93
N LYS A 366 -4.34 27.26 12.84
CA LYS A 366 -3.23 26.29 12.90
C LYS A 366 -1.86 26.93 12.69
N TRP A 367 -1.80 28.04 11.95
CA TRP A 367 -0.57 28.72 11.56
C TRP A 367 0.32 29.15 12.75
N PRO A 368 -0.23 29.70 13.85
CA PRO A 368 0.55 30.03 15.04
C PRO A 368 1.36 28.86 15.61
N PHE A 369 0.88 27.63 15.46
CA PHE A 369 1.58 26.44 15.94
C PHE A 369 2.77 26.05 15.06
N LEU A 370 2.81 26.53 13.82
CA LEU A 370 3.91 26.33 12.87
C LEU A 370 5.01 27.37 13.12
N VAL A 371 4.63 28.65 13.08
CA VAL A 371 5.60 29.77 13.11
C VAL A 371 5.81 30.40 14.48
N GLY A 372 5.05 30.01 15.51
CA GLY A 372 5.30 30.45 16.89
C GLY A 372 4.75 31.83 17.25
N THR A 373 4.03 32.50 16.35
CA THR A 373 3.34 33.76 16.65
C THR A 373 2.07 33.51 17.43
N LYS A 374 2.18 33.49 18.76
CA LYS A 374 1.09 34.01 19.62
C LYS A 374 1.24 35.52 19.72
N GLU A 375 1.20 36.21 18.58
CA GLU A 375 0.74 37.59 18.63
C GLU A 375 -0.75 37.55 18.33
N GLU A 376 -1.51 38.15 19.24
CA GLU A 376 -2.93 38.39 19.14
C GLU A 376 -3.21 39.32 17.96
N HIS A 377 -3.06 38.84 16.73
CA HIS A 377 -3.76 39.44 15.61
C HIS A 377 -5.22 39.01 15.74
N THR A 378 -5.97 39.86 16.42
CA THR A 378 -7.42 39.97 16.44
C THR A 378 -7.98 40.06 15.02
N PHE A 379 -8.01 38.93 14.34
CA PHE A 379 -8.95 38.69 13.25
C PHE A 379 -9.91 37.59 13.71
N ARG A 380 -10.83 37.98 14.61
CA ARG A 380 -12.13 37.31 14.63
C ARG A 380 -12.86 37.88 13.42
N PRO A 381 -13.09 37.12 12.32
CA PRO A 381 -14.20 37.48 11.47
C PRO A 381 -15.40 37.51 12.41
N SER A 382 -16.04 38.68 12.53
CA SER A 382 -17.30 38.78 13.23
C SER A 382 -18.16 37.65 12.69
N VAL A 383 -18.48 36.69 13.56
CA VAL A 383 -19.54 35.73 13.30
C VAL A 383 -20.77 36.60 13.22
N THR A 384 -21.05 37.13 12.03
CA THR A 384 -22.34 37.72 11.72
C THR A 384 -23.27 36.54 11.89
N THR A 385 -23.98 36.58 13.01
CA THR A 385 -25.10 35.73 13.34
C THR A 385 -25.89 35.45 12.08
N LEU A 386 -26.15 34.16 11.84
CA LEU A 386 -27.13 33.68 10.88
C LEU A 386 -28.32 34.65 10.85
N PRO A 387 -28.81 35.13 9.69
CA PRO A 387 -30.15 35.65 9.66
C PRO A 387 -31.04 34.52 10.16
N GLN A 388 -31.70 34.76 11.30
CA GLN A 388 -32.77 33.89 11.74
C GLN A 388 -33.77 33.85 10.60
N VAL A 389 -34.00 32.64 10.08
CA VAL A 389 -35.08 32.37 9.15
C VAL A 389 -36.36 32.73 9.89
N VAL A 390 -37.04 33.77 9.41
CA VAL A 390 -38.47 33.99 9.61
C VAL A 390 -39.15 33.61 8.32
#